data_AF-A0A6A4GZI2-F1
#
_entry.id   AF-A0A6A4GZI2-F1
#
_cell.length_a   1.000
_cell.length_b   1.000
_cell.length_c   1.000
_cell.angle_alpha   90.00
_cell.angle_beta   90.00
_cell.angle_gamma   90.00
#
_symmetry.space_group_name_H-M   'P 1'
#
loop_
_entity.id
_entity.type
_entity.pdbx_description
1 polymer ?
#
loop_
_entity_poly.entity_id
_entity_poly.type
_entity_poly.pdbx_seq_one_letter_code
_entity_poly.pdbx_strand_id
1 'polypeptide(L)'
;MFTHYNRPRIANLCKKAGLMQRALEQYEDLADIKHVIVHATTFPVEWLTNYFSCLTTEQSMACLQEMLRVNIRQNLQVVIQIATKYSDILGPVKLIEMFESYKTFEGVYYYLGSFVNLSTDPEVHFNYIQAATRTGQIHEKVKNFLKEAKLRDQLPLIIVCDRFDFVHDLVLYLYQNNLTNFTEVYVQRVNSIRTPRVVGGLLDVDCDENTIKALLRLCHWQLPVAELVHEVEQRNRLKLILPWLEARVQAESQDAALYNAIATSLLAVLSRKSAFYIVPATLLLFTSAIDSPSPPVVGCTQLS
;
A
#
# COMPACT_ATOMS: atom_id res chain seq x y z
N MET A 1 10.41 65.50 19.53
CA MET A 1 11.14 64.33 19.00
C MET A 1 10.88 63.18 19.95
N PHE A 2 10.16 62.12 19.55
CA PHE A 2 9.83 61.00 20.43
C PHE A 2 11.04 60.05 20.50
N THR A 3 11.68 59.94 21.66
CA THR A 3 12.95 59.22 21.83
C THR A 3 12.81 57.78 22.33
N HIS A 4 11.61 57.34 22.73
CA HIS A 4 11.41 56.01 23.32
C HIS A 4 10.24 55.26 22.68
N TYR A 5 10.55 54.27 21.85
CA TYR A 5 9.59 53.35 21.26
C TYR A 5 9.37 52.16 22.21
N ASN A 6 8.31 52.22 23.03
CA ASN A 6 8.01 51.15 23.98
C ASN A 6 7.39 49.96 23.24
N ARG A 7 8.24 48.97 22.91
CA ARG A 7 7.83 47.81 22.12
C ARG A 7 6.67 47.01 22.74
N PRO A 8 6.76 46.60 24.02
CA PRO A 8 5.69 45.83 24.68
C PRO A 8 4.33 46.55 24.71
N ARG A 9 4.33 47.86 24.99
CA ARG A 9 3.09 48.65 25.07
C ARG A 9 2.40 48.72 23.71
N ILE A 10 3.16 48.86 22.63
CA ILE A 10 2.63 48.92 21.26
C ILE A 10 2.11 47.55 20.83
N ALA A 11 2.82 46.47 21.12
CA ALA A 11 2.37 45.10 20.82
C ALA A 11 1.01 44.79 21.48
N ASN A 12 0.84 45.18 22.75
CA ASN A 12 -0.42 45.01 23.47
C ASN A 12 -1.58 45.84 22.89
N LEU A 13 -1.31 47.04 22.37
CA LEU A 13 -2.32 47.83 21.67
C LEU A 13 -2.68 47.22 20.32
N CYS A 14 -1.71 46.72 19.55
CA CYS A 14 -1.94 46.01 18.30
C CYS A 14 -2.79 44.75 18.53
N LYS A 15 -2.51 43.98 19.58
CA LYS A 15 -3.31 42.80 19.98
C LYS A 15 -4.76 43.18 20.29
N LYS A 16 -4.99 44.27 21.05
CA LYS A 16 -6.34 44.78 21.36
C LYS A 16 -7.09 45.26 20.11
N ALA A 17 -6.37 45.76 19.12
CA ALA A 17 -6.93 46.21 17.84
C ALA A 17 -7.11 45.05 16.81
N GLY A 18 -6.78 43.81 17.17
CA GLY A 18 -6.87 42.65 16.26
C GLY A 18 -5.73 42.58 15.22
N LEU A 19 -4.73 43.45 15.31
CA LEU A 19 -3.57 43.50 14.40
C LEU A 19 -2.47 42.54 14.86
N MET A 20 -2.76 41.24 14.79
CA MET A 20 -1.89 40.19 15.33
C MET A 20 -0.50 40.13 14.67
N GLN A 21 -0.39 40.42 13.36
CA GLN A 21 0.90 40.48 12.64
C GLN A 21 1.86 41.51 13.23
N ARG A 22 1.36 42.74 13.41
CA ARG A 22 2.15 43.85 13.96
C ARG A 22 2.47 43.66 15.44
N ALA A 23 1.63 42.92 16.16
CA ALA A 23 1.94 42.52 17.53
C ALA A 23 3.11 41.53 17.54
N LEU A 24 3.09 40.50 16.67
CA LEU A 24 4.13 39.47 16.59
C LEU A 24 5.51 40.02 16.18
N GLU A 25 5.57 40.98 15.27
CA GLU A 25 6.81 41.68 14.86
C GLU A 25 7.48 42.45 16.01
N GLN A 26 6.72 42.75 17.06
CA GLN A 26 7.12 43.63 18.14
C GLN A 26 7.44 42.87 19.44
N TYR A 27 6.98 41.63 19.57
CA TYR A 27 7.29 40.80 20.72
C TYR A 27 8.71 40.26 20.64
N GLU A 28 9.43 40.37 21.76
CA GLU A 28 10.78 39.83 21.94
C GLU A 28 10.79 38.63 22.89
N ASP A 29 9.78 38.53 23.77
CA ASP A 29 9.65 37.43 24.72
C ASP A 29 8.92 36.23 24.10
N LEU A 30 9.47 35.03 24.32
CA LEU A 30 8.93 33.76 23.83
C LEU A 30 7.49 33.54 24.31
N ALA A 31 7.19 33.92 25.55
CA ALA A 31 5.87 33.71 26.13
C ALA A 31 4.79 34.46 25.35
N ASP A 32 5.06 35.73 24.99
CA ASP A 32 4.15 36.55 24.22
C ASP A 32 4.04 36.07 22.77
N ILE A 33 5.16 35.67 22.15
CA ILE A 33 5.18 35.09 20.80
C ILE A 33 4.28 33.84 20.76
N LYS A 34 4.46 32.91 21.71
CA LYS A 34 3.64 31.70 21.85
C LYS A 34 2.15 32.00 21.93
N HIS A 35 1.76 33.01 22.72
CA HIS A 35 0.37 33.38 22.87
C HIS A 35 -0.31 33.86 21.59
N VAL A 36 0.46 34.42 20.65
CA VAL A 36 -0.08 34.99 19.41
C VAL A 36 0.05 34.00 18.25
N ILE A 37 1.15 33.24 18.19
CA ILE A 37 1.45 32.32 17.09
C ILE A 37 0.49 31.12 17.01
N VAL A 38 -0.15 30.79 18.13
CA VAL A 38 -1.20 29.77 18.25
C VAL A 38 -2.41 30.05 17.35
N HIS A 39 -2.68 31.33 17.06
CA HIS A 39 -3.72 31.75 16.12
C HIS A 39 -3.22 31.73 14.66
N ALA A 40 -2.43 30.72 14.29
CA ALA A 40 -1.73 30.61 13.02
C ALA A 40 -2.63 30.80 11.79
N THR A 41 -3.90 30.38 11.87
CA THR A 41 -4.91 30.53 10.81
C THR A 41 -5.29 31.99 10.49
N THR A 42 -4.98 32.93 11.38
CA THR A 42 -5.23 34.36 11.17
C THR A 42 -4.13 35.01 10.30
N PHE A 43 -3.00 34.32 10.15
CA PHE A 43 -1.86 34.82 9.40
C PHE A 43 -1.84 34.23 7.98
N PRO A 44 -1.39 35.00 6.98
CA PRO A 44 -0.96 34.46 5.71
C PRO A 44 0.18 33.46 5.96
N VAL A 45 0.03 32.25 5.42
CA VAL A 45 0.95 31.14 5.70
C VAL A 45 2.39 31.49 5.29
N GLU A 46 2.57 32.09 4.10
CA GLU A 46 3.90 32.50 3.62
C GLU A 46 4.59 33.52 4.54
N TRP A 47 3.83 34.49 5.04
CA TRP A 47 4.37 35.49 5.97
C TRP A 47 4.80 34.84 7.28
N LEU A 48 3.95 33.98 7.85
CA LEU A 48 4.25 33.29 9.09
C LEU A 48 5.46 32.35 8.90
N THR A 49 5.53 31.60 7.81
CA THR A 49 6.69 30.78 7.48
C THR A 49 7.97 31.61 7.34
N ASN A 50 7.90 32.82 6.79
CA ASN A 50 9.07 33.71 6.74
C ASN A 50 9.43 34.28 8.12
N TYR A 51 8.45 34.59 8.98
CA TYR A 51 8.73 35.08 10.33
C TYR A 51 9.60 34.12 11.15
N PHE A 52 9.47 32.80 10.95
CA PHE A 52 10.32 31.81 11.61
C PHE A 52 11.82 31.94 11.28
N SER A 53 12.22 32.65 10.22
CA SER A 53 13.64 32.95 9.99
C SER A 53 14.22 33.95 10.98
N CYS A 54 13.38 34.74 11.65
CA CYS A 54 13.80 35.70 12.68
C CYS A 54 13.94 35.06 14.07
N LEU A 55 13.45 33.83 14.24
CA LEU A 55 13.48 33.09 15.51
C LEU A 55 14.72 32.20 15.58
N THR A 56 15.25 31.99 16.79
CA THR A 56 16.30 31.00 17.01
C THR A 56 15.73 29.58 16.93
N THR A 57 16.59 28.57 16.75
CA THR A 57 16.19 27.15 16.66
C THR A 57 15.33 26.70 17.85
N GLU A 58 15.69 27.11 19.07
CA GLU A 58 14.94 26.78 20.30
C GLU A 58 13.57 27.45 20.34
N GLN A 59 13.50 28.72 19.94
CA GLN A 59 12.27 29.51 19.90
C GLN A 59 11.30 28.94 18.87
N SER A 60 11.82 28.60 17.68
CA SER A 60 11.06 27.95 16.61
C SER A 60 10.48 26.62 17.06
N MET A 61 11.28 25.73 17.65
CA MET A 61 10.77 24.44 18.16
C MET A 61 9.70 24.63 19.25
N ALA A 62 9.94 25.55 20.19
CA ALA A 62 9.00 25.84 21.26
C ALA A 62 7.67 26.43 20.73
N CYS A 63 7.71 27.22 19.66
CA CYS A 63 6.53 27.76 18.99
C CYS A 63 5.75 26.66 18.25
N LEU A 64 6.42 25.78 17.50
CA LEU A 64 5.77 24.66 16.80
C LEU A 64 5.06 23.72 17.78
N GLN A 65 5.70 23.41 18.91
CA GLN A 65 5.10 22.63 20.00
C GLN A 65 3.86 23.30 20.58
N GLU A 66 3.89 24.61 20.81
CA GLU A 66 2.72 25.33 21.33
C GLU A 66 1.57 25.37 20.31
N MET A 67 1.89 25.55 19.02
CA MET A 67 0.91 25.50 17.93
C MET A 67 0.19 24.14 17.87
N LEU A 68 0.94 23.04 17.99
CA LEU A 68 0.37 21.69 18.05
C LEU A 68 -0.41 21.45 19.35
N ARG A 69 0.09 21.92 20.49
CA ARG A 69 -0.56 21.76 21.80
C ARG A 69 -1.96 22.36 21.84
N VAL A 70 -2.14 23.57 21.29
CA VAL A 70 -3.43 24.27 21.39
C VAL A 70 -4.44 23.73 20.38
N ASN A 71 -4.06 23.61 19.11
CA ASN A 71 -4.97 23.09 18.08
C ASN A 71 -4.22 22.37 16.96
N ILE A 72 -4.04 21.07 17.15
CA ILE A 72 -3.44 20.19 16.14
C ILE A 72 -4.13 20.34 14.79
N ARG A 73 -5.46 20.20 14.71
CA ARG A 73 -6.19 20.08 13.43
C ARG A 73 -6.02 21.32 12.54
N GLN A 74 -6.03 22.50 13.14
CA GLN A 74 -5.92 23.77 12.38
C GLN A 74 -4.47 24.13 12.07
N ASN A 75 -3.56 23.87 13.00
CA ASN A 75 -2.18 24.33 12.88
C ASN A 75 -1.27 23.33 12.17
N LEU A 76 -1.67 22.05 12.05
CA LEU A 76 -0.82 20.99 11.51
C LEU A 76 -0.23 21.32 10.14
N GLN A 77 -1.05 21.80 9.20
CA GLN A 77 -0.59 22.12 7.84
C GLN A 77 0.47 23.23 7.82
N VAL A 78 0.28 24.27 8.65
CA VAL A 78 1.25 25.37 8.78
C VAL A 78 2.54 24.88 9.43
N VAL A 79 2.43 24.05 10.49
CA VAL A 79 3.58 23.44 11.16
C VAL A 79 4.40 22.58 10.21
N ILE A 80 3.75 21.75 9.36
CA ILE A 80 4.43 20.93 8.35
C ILE A 80 5.21 21.83 7.38
N GLN A 81 4.60 22.89 6.84
CA GLN A 81 5.28 23.78 5.89
C GLN A 81 6.51 24.46 6.49
N ILE A 82 6.43 24.91 7.74
CA ILE A 82 7.56 25.50 8.46
C ILE A 82 8.64 24.45 8.70
N ALA A 83 8.26 23.25 9.15
CA ALA A 83 9.16 22.13 9.39
C ALA A 83 9.89 21.70 8.10
N THR A 84 9.20 21.63 6.97
CA THR A 84 9.80 21.31 5.67
C THR A 84 10.78 22.40 5.23
N LYS A 85 10.45 23.68 5.39
CA LYS A 85 11.32 24.78 4.94
C LYS A 85 12.60 24.92 5.77
N TYR A 86 12.52 24.74 7.08
CA TYR A 86 13.66 24.90 8.00
C TYR A 86 14.18 23.57 8.56
N SER A 87 13.92 22.47 7.85
CA SER A 87 14.30 21.11 8.25
C SER A 87 15.79 20.98 8.59
N ASP A 88 16.65 21.61 7.77
CA ASP A 88 18.11 21.55 7.94
C ASP A 88 18.59 22.23 9.23
N ILE A 89 17.88 23.27 9.68
CA ILE A 89 18.25 24.08 10.85
C ILE A 89 17.65 23.49 12.13
N LEU A 90 16.38 23.06 12.06
CA LEU A 90 15.65 22.50 13.21
C LEU A 90 16.09 21.07 13.53
N GLY A 91 16.54 20.33 12.51
CA GLY A 91 16.98 18.95 12.60
C GLY A 91 15.81 17.97 12.41
N PRO A 92 15.87 17.05 11.44
CA PRO A 92 14.76 16.16 11.10
C PRO A 92 14.38 15.22 12.25
N VAL A 93 15.36 14.72 13.00
CA VAL A 93 15.12 13.82 14.16
C VAL A 93 14.25 14.49 15.21
N LYS A 94 14.57 15.74 15.58
CA LYS A 94 13.80 16.51 16.58
C LYS A 94 12.38 16.82 16.09
N LEU A 95 12.21 17.06 14.79
CA LEU A 95 10.90 17.30 14.19
C LEU A 95 10.04 16.02 14.19
N ILE A 96 10.63 14.87 13.88
CA ILE A 96 9.94 13.56 13.96
C ILE A 96 9.50 13.29 15.39
N GLU A 97 10.42 13.38 16.38
CA GLU A 97 10.11 13.20 17.80
C GLU A 97 9.00 14.14 18.27
N MET A 98 9.02 15.40 17.82
CA MET A 98 7.96 16.36 18.11
C MET A 98 6.61 15.86 17.57
N PHE A 99 6.50 15.53 16.28
CA PHE A 99 5.23 15.04 15.72
C PHE A 99 4.74 13.73 16.35
N GLU A 100 5.65 12.85 16.74
CA GLU A 100 5.34 11.60 17.45
C GLU A 100 4.81 11.85 18.87
N SER A 101 5.38 12.81 19.60
CA SER A 101 4.94 13.17 20.95
C SER A 101 3.46 13.60 21.00
N TYR A 102 2.97 14.28 19.95
CA TYR A 102 1.57 14.67 19.80
C TYR A 102 0.70 13.62 19.09
N LYS A 103 1.25 12.43 18.80
CA LYS A 103 0.60 11.32 18.08
C LYS A 103 0.07 11.74 16.69
N THR A 104 0.75 12.69 16.06
CA THR A 104 0.38 13.22 14.74
C THR A 104 1.07 12.45 13.62
N PHE A 105 0.61 11.22 13.34
CA PHE A 105 1.15 10.40 12.25
C PHE A 105 0.95 11.05 10.88
N GLU A 106 -0.12 11.82 10.71
CA GLU A 106 -0.35 12.62 9.51
C GLU A 106 0.73 13.71 9.32
N GLY A 107 1.18 14.32 10.41
CA GLY A 107 2.28 15.30 10.41
C GLY A 107 3.59 14.67 9.97
N VAL A 108 3.98 13.56 10.59
CA VAL A 108 5.16 12.78 10.21
C VAL A 108 5.09 12.38 8.74
N TYR A 109 3.93 11.88 8.29
CA TYR A 109 3.74 11.41 6.93
C TYR A 109 3.95 12.50 5.88
N TYR A 110 3.30 13.66 6.03
CA TYR A 110 3.45 14.75 5.06
C TYR A 110 4.82 15.43 5.12
N TYR A 111 5.38 15.56 6.33
CA TYR A 111 6.73 16.10 6.51
C TYR A 111 7.79 15.21 5.87
N LEU A 112 7.81 13.91 6.20
CA LEU A 112 8.77 12.98 5.61
C LEU A 112 8.53 12.81 4.10
N GLY A 113 7.27 12.84 3.66
CA GLY A 113 6.91 12.76 2.24
C GLY A 113 7.57 13.83 1.36
N SER A 114 7.96 14.99 1.91
CA SER A 114 8.60 16.04 1.11
C SER A 114 10.07 15.76 0.77
N PHE A 115 10.75 14.88 1.51
CA PHE A 115 12.19 14.63 1.32
C PHE A 115 12.60 13.15 1.38
N VAL A 116 11.67 12.23 1.68
CA VAL A 116 11.95 10.79 1.77
C VAL A 116 12.56 10.24 0.47
N ASN A 117 12.14 10.74 -0.71
CA ASN A 117 12.73 10.37 -2.01
C ASN A 117 14.21 10.75 -2.17
N LEU A 118 14.67 11.75 -1.42
CA LEU A 118 16.05 12.25 -1.46
C LEU A 118 16.91 11.62 -0.35
N SER A 119 16.29 11.10 0.70
CA SER A 119 16.97 10.49 1.83
C SER A 119 17.38 9.06 1.51
N THR A 120 18.59 8.67 1.91
CA THR A 120 19.05 7.27 1.89
C THR A 120 19.00 6.61 3.27
N ASP A 121 18.56 7.33 4.30
CA ASP A 121 18.54 6.86 5.68
C ASP A 121 17.42 5.83 5.91
N PRO A 122 17.74 4.57 6.30
CA PRO A 122 16.76 3.55 6.60
C PRO A 122 15.72 3.96 7.65
N GLU A 123 16.09 4.77 8.65
CA GLU A 123 15.18 5.18 9.72
C GLU A 123 14.10 6.14 9.21
N VAL A 124 14.46 7.06 8.31
CA VAL A 124 13.51 7.98 7.66
C VAL A 124 12.49 7.20 6.82
N HIS A 125 12.96 6.22 6.04
CA HIS A 125 12.09 5.34 5.25
C HIS A 125 11.15 4.53 6.13
N PHE A 126 11.66 3.96 7.22
CA PHE A 126 10.86 3.19 8.16
C PHE A 126 9.77 4.05 8.82
N ASN A 127 10.14 5.24 9.31
CA ASN A 127 9.19 6.16 9.94
C ASN A 127 8.14 6.68 8.95
N TYR A 128 8.52 6.91 7.69
CA TYR A 128 7.56 7.27 6.63
C TYR A 128 6.55 6.15 6.36
N ILE A 129 7.01 4.92 6.21
CA ILE A 129 6.15 3.75 5.98
C ILE A 129 5.25 3.51 7.20
N GLN A 130 5.79 3.63 8.42
CA GLN A 130 5.02 3.49 9.65
C GLN A 130 3.93 4.57 9.76
N ALA A 131 4.26 5.82 9.47
CA ALA A 131 3.33 6.93 9.48
C ALA A 131 2.22 6.74 8.43
N ALA A 132 2.58 6.37 7.20
CA ALA A 132 1.63 6.05 6.14
C ALA A 132 0.67 4.93 6.55
N THR A 133 1.21 3.90 7.22
CA THR A 133 0.43 2.76 7.72
C THR A 133 -0.62 3.17 8.74
N ARG A 134 -0.29 4.14 9.60
CA ARG A 134 -1.19 4.62 10.65
C ARG A 134 -2.21 5.65 10.14
N THR A 135 -1.91 6.37 9.06
CA THR A 135 -2.84 7.35 8.46
C THR A 135 -3.86 6.73 7.51
N GLY A 136 -3.70 5.45 7.16
CA GLY A 136 -4.57 4.78 6.18
C GLY A 136 -4.37 5.24 4.73
N GLN A 137 -3.39 6.12 4.46
CA GLN A 137 -3.07 6.62 3.11
C GLN A 137 -2.12 5.69 2.33
N ILE A 138 -2.04 4.43 2.75
CA ILE A 138 -1.02 3.46 2.34
C ILE A 138 -1.16 3.07 0.87
N HIS A 139 -2.39 3.16 0.36
CA HIS A 139 -2.79 2.47 -0.85
C HIS A 139 -2.04 2.90 -2.12
N GLU A 140 -1.88 4.20 -2.35
CA GLU A 140 -1.31 4.69 -3.63
C GLU A 140 0.10 5.26 -3.47
N LYS A 141 0.33 6.04 -2.42
CA LYS A 141 1.58 6.80 -2.28
C LYS A 141 2.75 5.94 -1.81
N VAL A 142 2.54 4.97 -0.91
CA VAL A 142 3.61 4.04 -0.50
C VAL A 142 3.95 3.08 -1.63
N LYS A 143 2.96 2.64 -2.40
CA LYS A 143 3.16 1.86 -3.64
C LYS A 143 4.03 2.64 -4.63
N ASN A 144 3.69 3.90 -4.91
CA ASN A 144 4.44 4.74 -5.84
C ASN A 144 5.85 5.03 -5.33
N PHE A 145 6.00 5.34 -4.04
CA PHE A 145 7.29 5.52 -3.38
C PHE A 145 8.20 4.30 -3.56
N LEU A 146 7.70 3.10 -3.28
CA LEU A 146 8.47 1.86 -3.42
C LEU A 146 8.81 1.52 -4.88
N LYS A 147 7.93 1.88 -5.83
CA LYS A 147 8.21 1.77 -7.27
C LYS A 147 9.30 2.75 -7.72
N GLU A 148 9.27 3.99 -7.24
CA GLU A 148 10.28 5.01 -7.55
C GLU A 148 11.65 4.68 -6.94
N ALA A 149 11.66 4.12 -5.72
CA ALA A 149 12.88 3.77 -5.00
C ALA A 149 13.71 2.67 -5.68
N LYS A 150 13.13 1.89 -6.61
CA LYS A 150 13.80 0.82 -7.38
C LYS A 150 14.74 -0.05 -6.53
N LEU A 151 14.21 -0.54 -5.41
CA LEU A 151 14.98 -1.33 -4.45
C LEU A 151 15.60 -2.57 -5.09
N ARG A 152 16.80 -2.96 -4.64
CA ARG A 152 17.44 -4.22 -5.08
C ARG A 152 16.65 -5.45 -4.65
N ASP A 153 16.04 -5.38 -3.46
CA ASP A 153 15.10 -6.38 -2.96
C ASP A 153 13.67 -5.82 -3.03
N GLN A 154 12.83 -6.49 -3.82
CA GLN A 154 11.44 -6.09 -4.04
C GLN A 154 10.47 -6.69 -3.02
N LEU A 155 10.93 -7.53 -2.08
CA LEU A 155 10.08 -8.11 -1.03
C LEU A 155 9.23 -7.09 -0.27
N PRO A 156 9.74 -5.90 0.14
CA PRO A 156 8.92 -4.89 0.80
C PRO A 156 7.77 -4.39 -0.08
N LEU A 157 8.01 -4.16 -1.38
CA LEU A 157 6.96 -3.78 -2.33
C LEU A 157 5.93 -4.89 -2.48
N ILE A 158 6.38 -6.14 -2.57
CA ILE A 158 5.53 -7.32 -2.69
C ILE A 158 4.60 -7.43 -1.48
N ILE A 159 5.12 -7.31 -0.27
CA ILE A 159 4.34 -7.43 0.98
C ILE A 159 3.28 -6.31 1.06
N VAL A 160 3.65 -5.08 0.70
CA VAL A 160 2.70 -3.95 0.69
C VAL A 160 1.61 -4.18 -0.35
N CYS A 161 1.98 -4.54 -1.58
CA CYS A 161 1.00 -4.80 -2.64
C CYS A 161 0.08 -5.98 -2.29
N ASP A 162 0.58 -7.04 -1.64
CA ASP A 162 -0.26 -8.13 -1.16
C ASP A 162 -1.24 -7.65 -0.10
N ARG A 163 -0.78 -6.96 0.95
CA ARG A 163 -1.66 -6.51 2.03
C ARG A 163 -2.81 -5.62 1.56
N PHE A 164 -2.60 -4.81 0.52
CA PHE A 164 -3.59 -3.86 -0.01
C PHE A 164 -4.29 -4.32 -1.30
N ASP A 165 -4.12 -5.58 -1.69
CA ASP A 165 -4.75 -6.20 -2.87
C ASP A 165 -4.35 -5.58 -4.23
N PHE A 166 -3.16 -4.97 -4.32
CA PHE A 166 -2.58 -4.43 -5.56
C PHE A 166 -1.75 -5.45 -6.34
N VAL A 167 -2.20 -6.71 -6.39
CA VAL A 167 -1.46 -7.82 -7.03
C VAL A 167 -1.27 -7.56 -8.52
N HIS A 168 -2.30 -7.08 -9.21
CA HIS A 168 -2.23 -6.79 -10.66
C HIS A 168 -1.17 -5.72 -10.98
N ASP A 169 -1.21 -4.60 -10.26
CA ASP A 169 -0.25 -3.49 -10.41
C ASP A 169 1.20 -3.88 -10.06
N LEU A 170 1.38 -4.82 -9.13
CA LEU A 170 2.67 -5.38 -8.77
C LEU A 170 3.22 -6.20 -9.94
N VAL A 171 2.41 -7.09 -10.52
CA VAL A 171 2.81 -7.96 -11.63
C VAL A 171 3.18 -7.14 -12.86
N LEU A 172 2.38 -6.13 -13.22
CA LEU A 172 2.69 -5.19 -14.29
C LEU A 172 4.05 -4.51 -14.07
N TYR A 173 4.29 -4.01 -12.87
CA TYR A 173 5.54 -3.33 -12.54
C TYR A 173 6.76 -4.27 -12.58
N LEU A 174 6.64 -5.48 -12.02
CA LEU A 174 7.72 -6.46 -12.02
C LEU A 174 8.05 -6.90 -13.46
N TYR A 175 7.04 -7.10 -14.31
CA TYR A 175 7.26 -7.49 -15.69
C TYR A 175 7.92 -6.37 -16.52
N GLN A 176 7.43 -5.13 -16.42
CA GLN A 176 8.00 -3.97 -17.12
C GLN A 176 9.49 -3.73 -16.79
N ASN A 177 9.92 -4.11 -15.58
CA ASN A 177 11.31 -3.97 -15.13
C ASN A 177 12.14 -5.27 -15.29
N ASN A 178 11.62 -6.30 -15.95
CA ASN A 178 12.27 -7.61 -16.13
C ASN A 178 12.63 -8.32 -14.80
N LEU A 179 11.81 -8.13 -13.75
CA LEU A 179 11.98 -8.67 -12.40
C LEU A 179 11.14 -9.94 -12.18
N THR A 180 11.18 -10.89 -13.13
CA THR A 180 10.39 -12.13 -13.09
C THR A 180 10.74 -13.04 -11.92
N ASN A 181 12.01 -13.08 -11.50
CA ASN A 181 12.48 -13.83 -10.33
C ASN A 181 11.71 -13.46 -9.05
N PHE A 182 11.36 -12.18 -8.88
CA PHE A 182 10.61 -11.71 -7.72
C PHE A 182 9.13 -12.11 -7.76
N THR A 183 8.60 -12.38 -8.96
CA THR A 183 7.25 -12.94 -9.12
C THR A 183 7.20 -14.37 -8.60
N GLU A 184 8.25 -15.17 -8.85
CA GLU A 184 8.39 -16.51 -8.25
C GLU A 184 8.52 -16.44 -6.74
N VAL A 185 9.33 -15.50 -6.22
CA VAL A 185 9.51 -15.29 -4.78
C VAL A 185 8.20 -14.90 -4.10
N TYR A 186 7.38 -14.04 -4.71
CA TYR A 186 6.05 -13.69 -4.17
C TYR A 186 5.18 -14.93 -3.95
N VAL A 187 5.10 -15.75 -4.99
CA VAL A 187 4.27 -16.96 -5.02
C VAL A 187 4.77 -18.02 -4.04
N GLN A 188 6.09 -18.16 -3.88
CA GLN A 188 6.68 -19.14 -2.96
C GLN A 188 6.71 -18.71 -1.50
N ARG A 189 7.04 -17.43 -1.23
CA ARG A 189 7.40 -16.97 0.12
C ARG A 189 6.33 -16.12 0.80
N VAL A 190 5.45 -15.47 0.05
CA VAL A 190 4.48 -14.51 0.61
C VAL A 190 3.10 -15.11 0.64
N ASN A 191 2.54 -15.45 -0.52
CA ASN A 191 1.17 -15.96 -0.57
C ASN A 191 0.92 -16.83 -1.82
N SER A 192 0.91 -18.14 -1.64
CA SER A 192 0.64 -19.12 -2.70
C SER A 192 -0.84 -19.17 -3.11
N ILE A 193 -1.76 -18.71 -2.27
CA ILE A 193 -3.21 -18.75 -2.52
C ILE A 193 -3.58 -17.73 -3.61
N ARG A 194 -2.88 -16.60 -3.69
CA ARG A 194 -3.16 -15.51 -4.64
C ARG A 194 -2.51 -15.66 -6.02
N THR A 195 -1.81 -16.77 -6.24
CA THR A 195 -1.22 -17.12 -7.53
C THR A 195 -2.19 -17.06 -8.72
N PRO A 196 -3.49 -17.43 -8.62
CA PRO A 196 -4.44 -17.25 -9.72
C PRO A 196 -4.51 -15.81 -10.25
N ARG A 197 -4.54 -14.82 -9.34
CA ARG A 197 -4.55 -13.40 -9.69
C ARG A 197 -3.23 -12.95 -10.29
N VAL A 198 -2.11 -13.54 -9.87
CA VAL A 198 -0.78 -13.30 -10.47
C VAL A 198 -0.73 -13.82 -11.90
N VAL A 199 -1.21 -15.05 -12.12
CA VAL A 199 -1.30 -15.66 -13.45
C VAL A 199 -2.23 -14.85 -14.34
N GLY A 200 -3.37 -14.38 -13.83
CA GLY A 200 -4.20 -13.39 -14.48
C GLY A 200 -3.38 -12.16 -14.88
N GLY A 201 -2.75 -11.48 -13.92
CA GLY A 201 -1.89 -10.33 -14.22
C GLY A 201 -0.87 -10.60 -15.33
N LEU A 202 -0.14 -11.71 -15.27
CA LEU A 202 0.87 -12.08 -16.27
C LEU A 202 0.27 -12.33 -17.67
N LEU A 203 -0.94 -12.87 -17.73
CA LEU A 203 -1.65 -13.08 -18.99
C LEU A 203 -2.14 -11.77 -19.62
N ASP A 204 -2.35 -10.69 -18.86
CA ASP A 204 -2.70 -9.37 -19.44
C ASP A 204 -1.50 -8.72 -20.12
N VAL A 205 -0.29 -9.06 -19.67
CA VAL A 205 0.96 -8.49 -20.20
C VAL A 205 1.58 -9.37 -21.28
N ASP A 206 0.84 -10.36 -21.79
CA ASP A 206 1.31 -11.33 -22.78
C ASP A 206 2.66 -11.98 -22.41
N CYS A 207 2.83 -12.33 -21.13
CA CYS A 207 4.04 -12.98 -20.62
C CYS A 207 4.29 -14.34 -21.29
N ASP A 208 5.56 -14.75 -21.39
CA ASP A 208 5.97 -16.04 -21.94
C ASP A 208 5.27 -17.22 -21.23
N GLU A 209 4.69 -18.12 -22.03
CA GLU A 209 3.98 -19.30 -21.52
C GLU A 209 4.88 -20.18 -20.63
N ASN A 210 6.19 -20.17 -20.89
CA ASN A 210 7.16 -20.94 -20.12
C ASN A 210 7.29 -20.43 -18.68
N THR A 211 7.21 -19.11 -18.47
CA THR A 211 7.24 -18.48 -17.15
C THR A 211 5.99 -18.85 -16.35
N ILE A 212 4.83 -18.85 -17.01
CA ILE A 212 3.56 -19.27 -16.39
C ILE A 212 3.60 -20.76 -16.02
N LYS A 213 4.09 -21.61 -16.94
CA LYS A 213 4.27 -23.05 -16.68
C LYS A 213 5.27 -23.29 -15.54
N ALA A 214 6.35 -22.51 -15.45
CA ALA A 214 7.32 -22.60 -14.35
C ALA A 214 6.68 -22.23 -13.00
N LEU A 215 5.93 -21.12 -12.94
CA LEU A 215 5.18 -20.72 -11.74
C LEU A 215 4.18 -21.78 -11.27
N LEU A 216 3.44 -22.38 -12.19
CA LEU A 216 2.47 -23.44 -11.89
C LEU A 216 3.16 -24.71 -11.36
N ARG A 217 4.35 -25.04 -11.85
CA ARG A 217 5.15 -26.14 -11.27
C ARG A 217 5.58 -25.80 -9.84
N LEU A 218 6.03 -24.58 -9.56
CA LEU A 218 6.44 -24.20 -8.20
C LEU A 218 5.31 -24.33 -7.16
N CYS A 219 4.06 -24.27 -7.59
CA CYS A 219 2.87 -24.34 -6.74
C CYS A 219 2.11 -25.67 -6.87
N HIS A 220 2.76 -26.78 -6.53
CA HIS A 220 2.19 -28.11 -6.80
C HIS A 220 0.86 -28.42 -6.08
N TRP A 221 0.59 -27.90 -4.87
CA TRP A 221 -0.51 -28.46 -4.03
C TRP A 221 -1.45 -27.47 -3.32
N GLN A 222 -1.13 -26.19 -3.24
CA GLN A 222 -1.89 -25.21 -2.44
C GLN A 222 -2.75 -24.24 -3.27
N LEU A 223 -2.89 -24.48 -4.58
CA LEU A 223 -3.59 -23.55 -5.47
C LEU A 223 -5.10 -23.79 -5.52
N PRO A 224 -5.93 -22.73 -5.33
CA PRO A 224 -7.36 -22.79 -5.59
C PRO A 224 -7.60 -22.92 -7.11
N VAL A 225 -7.99 -24.13 -7.53
CA VAL A 225 -8.17 -24.50 -8.94
C VAL A 225 -9.31 -23.70 -9.58
N ALA A 226 -10.40 -23.50 -8.85
CA ALA A 226 -11.58 -22.82 -9.36
C ALA A 226 -11.28 -21.37 -9.77
N GLU A 227 -10.54 -20.63 -8.93
CA GLU A 227 -10.14 -19.25 -9.23
C GLU A 227 -9.14 -19.20 -10.40
N LEU A 228 -8.18 -20.13 -10.47
CA LEU A 228 -7.22 -20.22 -11.57
C LEU A 228 -7.92 -20.44 -12.92
N VAL A 229 -8.89 -21.36 -12.96
CA VAL A 229 -9.62 -21.66 -14.19
C VAL A 229 -10.47 -20.47 -14.61
N HIS A 230 -11.12 -19.80 -13.65
CA HIS A 230 -11.90 -18.60 -13.93
C HIS A 230 -11.06 -17.47 -14.54
N GLU A 231 -9.91 -17.14 -13.93
CA GLU A 231 -8.99 -16.12 -14.44
C GLU A 231 -8.50 -16.46 -15.85
N VAL A 232 -8.13 -17.71 -16.11
CA VAL A 232 -7.61 -18.14 -17.41
C VAL A 232 -8.72 -18.28 -18.48
N GLU A 233 -9.94 -18.63 -18.07
CA GLU A 233 -11.13 -18.71 -18.92
C GLU A 233 -11.54 -17.33 -19.43
N GLN A 234 -11.62 -16.32 -18.55
CA GLN A 234 -11.93 -14.95 -18.94
C GLN A 234 -10.98 -14.42 -20.03
N ARG A 235 -9.73 -14.87 -20.02
CA ARG A 235 -8.68 -14.46 -20.94
C ARG A 235 -8.51 -15.38 -22.13
N ASN A 236 -9.40 -16.37 -22.27
CA ASN A 236 -9.45 -17.29 -23.40
C ASN A 236 -8.19 -18.17 -23.61
N ARG A 237 -7.37 -18.38 -22.56
CA ARG A 237 -6.06 -19.07 -22.60
C ARG A 237 -6.04 -20.43 -21.89
N LEU A 238 -7.20 -21.08 -21.73
CA LEU A 238 -7.38 -22.37 -21.02
C LEU A 238 -6.43 -23.50 -21.46
N LYS A 239 -5.95 -23.48 -22.71
CA LYS A 239 -5.00 -24.49 -23.21
C LYS A 239 -3.67 -24.50 -22.45
N LEU A 240 -3.28 -23.37 -21.83
CA LEU A 240 -2.00 -23.24 -21.12
C LEU A 240 -1.95 -24.07 -19.84
N ILE A 241 -3.09 -24.20 -19.16
CA ILE A 241 -3.19 -24.88 -17.86
C ILE A 241 -3.55 -26.36 -17.99
N LEU A 242 -3.96 -26.83 -19.17
CA LEU A 242 -4.33 -28.23 -19.42
C LEU A 242 -3.26 -29.24 -18.97
N PRO A 243 -1.97 -29.09 -19.35
CA PRO A 243 -0.95 -30.07 -18.95
C PRO A 243 -0.75 -30.13 -17.43
N TRP A 244 -0.99 -29.02 -16.74
CA TRP A 244 -0.89 -28.94 -15.29
C TRP A 244 -2.10 -29.57 -14.59
N LEU A 245 -3.31 -29.36 -15.13
CA LEU A 245 -4.54 -30.00 -14.64
C LEU A 245 -4.49 -31.52 -14.82
N GLU A 246 -4.02 -32.00 -15.98
CA GLU A 246 -3.83 -33.42 -16.27
C GLU A 246 -2.85 -34.08 -15.29
N ALA A 247 -1.72 -33.42 -15.00
CA ALA A 247 -0.75 -33.90 -14.02
C ALA A 247 -1.34 -33.99 -12.60
N ARG A 248 -2.24 -33.06 -12.22
CA ARG A 248 -2.87 -33.06 -10.90
C ARG A 248 -3.93 -34.16 -10.74
N VAL A 249 -4.62 -34.52 -11.83
CA VAL A 249 -5.56 -35.67 -11.84
C VAL A 249 -4.82 -37.00 -11.80
N GLN A 250 -3.69 -37.11 -12.51
CA GLN A 250 -2.86 -38.32 -12.47
C GLN A 250 -2.26 -38.59 -11.08
N ALA A 251 -2.12 -37.55 -10.25
CA ALA A 251 -1.60 -37.65 -8.90
C ALA A 251 -2.68 -37.86 -7.81
N GLU A 252 -3.83 -38.45 -8.17
CA GLU A 252 -4.93 -38.89 -7.28
C GLU A 252 -5.58 -37.77 -6.42
N SER A 253 -5.66 -36.54 -6.92
CA SER A 253 -6.41 -35.48 -6.25
C SER A 253 -7.92 -35.62 -6.53
N GLN A 254 -8.69 -36.13 -5.56
CA GLN A 254 -10.16 -36.32 -5.65
C GLN A 254 -10.98 -35.03 -5.47
N ASP A 255 -10.49 -33.88 -5.92
CA ASP A 255 -11.22 -32.61 -5.75
C ASP A 255 -12.32 -32.43 -6.82
N ALA A 256 -13.58 -32.33 -6.41
CA ALA A 256 -14.71 -32.08 -7.33
C ALA A 256 -14.52 -30.79 -8.16
N ALA A 257 -13.84 -29.79 -7.61
CA ALA A 257 -13.48 -28.56 -8.31
C ALA A 257 -12.47 -28.79 -9.45
N LEU A 258 -11.57 -29.77 -9.32
CA LEU A 258 -10.60 -30.15 -10.34
C LEU A 258 -11.30 -30.85 -11.52
N TYR A 259 -12.23 -31.76 -11.22
CA TYR A 259 -13.03 -32.42 -12.25
C TYR A 259 -13.97 -31.47 -12.98
N ASN A 260 -14.59 -30.51 -12.27
CA ASN A 260 -15.39 -29.45 -12.90
C ASN A 260 -14.51 -28.54 -13.76
N ALA A 261 -13.34 -28.12 -13.28
CA ALA A 261 -12.39 -27.32 -14.06
C ALA A 261 -11.92 -28.02 -15.34
N ILE A 262 -11.70 -29.34 -15.28
CA ILE A 262 -11.32 -30.15 -16.44
C ILE A 262 -12.50 -30.31 -17.39
N ALA A 263 -13.70 -30.56 -16.88
CA ALA A 263 -14.91 -30.59 -17.70
C ALA A 263 -15.15 -29.26 -18.42
N THR A 264 -15.04 -28.11 -17.72
CA THR A 264 -15.20 -26.79 -18.32
C THR A 264 -14.09 -26.47 -19.33
N SER A 265 -12.83 -26.77 -19.02
CA SER A 265 -11.72 -26.54 -19.96
C SER A 265 -11.81 -27.43 -21.20
N LEU A 266 -12.22 -28.69 -21.06
CA LEU A 266 -12.50 -29.59 -22.17
C LEU A 266 -13.71 -29.13 -22.98
N LEU A 267 -14.81 -28.72 -22.34
CA LEU A 267 -15.99 -28.18 -23.01
C LEU A 267 -15.66 -26.87 -23.77
N ALA A 268 -14.82 -26.00 -23.21
CA ALA A 268 -14.36 -24.78 -23.88
C ALA A 268 -13.43 -25.09 -25.08
N VAL A 269 -12.61 -26.13 -24.99
CA VAL A 269 -11.81 -26.62 -26.12
C VAL A 269 -12.69 -27.27 -27.19
N LEU A 270 -13.73 -28.01 -26.80
CA LEU A 270 -14.69 -28.66 -27.68
C LEU A 270 -15.64 -27.64 -28.35
N SER A 271 -16.08 -26.60 -27.64
CA SER A 271 -16.91 -25.53 -28.21
C SER A 271 -16.15 -24.74 -29.28
N ARG A 272 -14.84 -24.49 -29.09
CA ARG A 272 -13.96 -23.93 -30.14
C ARG A 272 -13.61 -24.93 -31.26
N LYS A 273 -13.63 -26.24 -30.98
CA LYS A 273 -13.38 -27.31 -31.96
C LYS A 273 -14.63 -27.80 -32.70
N SER A 274 -15.80 -27.23 -32.44
CA SER A 274 -17.02 -27.45 -33.26
C SER A 274 -16.89 -26.96 -34.71
N ALA A 275 -15.70 -26.51 -35.13
CA ALA A 275 -15.32 -26.31 -36.52
C ALA A 275 -14.60 -27.50 -37.19
N PHE A 276 -14.03 -28.50 -36.49
CA PHE A 276 -13.38 -29.64 -37.16
C PHE A 276 -13.45 -30.96 -36.35
N TYR A 277 -13.97 -31.97 -37.02
CA TYR A 277 -14.30 -33.33 -36.58
C TYR A 277 -13.17 -34.12 -35.86
N ILE A 278 -13.62 -34.95 -34.90
CA ILE A 278 -13.07 -36.24 -34.40
C ILE A 278 -11.69 -36.24 -33.71
N VAL A 279 -11.63 -36.68 -32.43
CA VAL A 279 -10.79 -37.82 -31.99
C VAL A 279 -11.48 -38.54 -30.79
N PRO A 280 -11.59 -39.88 -30.81
CA PRO A 280 -12.11 -40.73 -29.72
C PRO A 280 -11.00 -41.21 -28.77
N ALA A 281 -11.32 -41.39 -27.48
CA ALA A 281 -10.77 -42.41 -26.55
C ALA A 281 -11.02 -42.05 -25.07
N THR A 282 -11.11 -40.76 -24.72
CA THR A 282 -11.19 -40.34 -23.30
C THR A 282 -12.58 -40.45 -22.68
N LEU A 283 -13.63 -40.67 -23.50
CA LEU A 283 -15.01 -40.82 -23.02
C LEU A 283 -15.29 -42.18 -22.36
N LEU A 284 -14.44 -43.20 -22.55
CA LEU A 284 -14.67 -44.54 -22.01
C LEU A 284 -14.35 -44.67 -20.51
N LEU A 285 -13.63 -43.70 -19.92
CA LEU A 285 -13.36 -43.68 -18.48
C LEU A 285 -14.48 -42.99 -17.68
N PHE A 286 -15.37 -42.23 -18.34
CA PHE A 286 -16.47 -41.53 -17.67
C PHE A 286 -17.69 -42.42 -17.42
N THR A 287 -17.88 -43.49 -18.19
CA THR A 287 -19.05 -44.38 -18.05
C THR A 287 -18.87 -45.47 -17.00
N SER A 288 -17.65 -45.78 -16.56
CA SER A 288 -17.42 -46.84 -15.57
C SER A 288 -17.51 -46.40 -14.10
N ALA A 289 -17.66 -45.09 -13.83
CA ALA A 289 -17.68 -44.55 -12.46
C ALA A 289 -19.07 -44.16 -11.95
N ILE A 290 -20.12 -44.26 -12.78
CA ILE A 290 -21.48 -43.80 -12.44
C ILE A 290 -22.38 -44.93 -11.92
N ASP A 291 -22.03 -46.20 -12.14
CA ASP A 291 -22.80 -47.35 -11.67
C ASP A 291 -22.24 -47.93 -10.35
N SER A 292 -22.52 -47.28 -9.23
CA SER A 292 -22.59 -47.98 -7.94
C SER A 292 -23.80 -47.50 -7.13
N PRO A 293 -24.80 -48.36 -6.84
CA PRO A 293 -25.97 -47.98 -6.07
C PRO A 293 -25.62 -47.94 -4.58
N SER A 294 -25.93 -46.81 -3.95
CA SER A 294 -25.88 -46.61 -2.50
C SER A 294 -26.73 -47.64 -1.73
N PRO A 295 -26.29 -48.19 -0.58
CA PRO A 295 -27.17 -48.97 0.29
C PRO A 295 -28.08 -48.07 1.14
N PRO A 296 -29.27 -48.56 1.57
CA PRO A 296 -30.29 -47.75 2.21
C PRO A 296 -29.98 -47.46 3.69
N VAL A 297 -30.41 -46.28 4.14
CA VAL A 297 -30.36 -45.81 5.53
C VAL A 297 -31.33 -46.64 6.38
N VAL A 298 -30.82 -47.43 7.32
CA VAL A 298 -31.63 -48.08 8.37
C VAL A 298 -31.65 -47.16 9.59
N GLY A 299 -32.81 -46.58 9.87
CA GLY A 299 -33.11 -45.99 11.17
C GLY A 299 -33.36 -47.09 12.21
N CYS A 300 -32.76 -46.95 13.38
CA CYS A 300 -33.20 -47.66 14.58
C CYS A 300 -33.22 -46.70 15.78
N THR A 301 -34.46 -46.48 16.21
CA THR A 301 -34.97 -46.00 17.48
C THR A 301 -34.45 -46.79 18.70
N GLN A 302 -34.41 -46.07 19.84
CA GLN A 302 -34.51 -46.53 21.23
C GLN A 302 -33.41 -47.44 21.81
N LEU A 303 -32.85 -47.04 22.95
CA LEU A 303 -33.24 -47.58 24.27
C LEU A 303 -32.47 -46.87 25.41
N SER A 304 -33.24 -46.50 26.44
CA SER A 304 -32.94 -46.42 27.89
C SER A 304 -31.52 -46.15 28.37
#